data_AF-A0A060ZRM4-F1
#
_entry.id   AF-A0A060ZRM4-F1
#
_cell.length_a   1.000
_cell.length_b   1.000
_cell.length_c   1.000
_cell.angle_alpha   90.00
_cell.angle_beta   90.00
_cell.angle_gamma   90.00
#
_symmetry.space_group_name_H-M   'P 1'
#
loop_
_entity.id
_entity.type
_entity.pdbx_description
1 polymer ?
#
loop_
_entity_poly.entity_id
_entity_poly.type
_entity_poly.pdbx_seq_one_letter_code
_entity_poly.pdbx_strand_id
1 'polypeptide(L)'
;MITKLCGRDRRPRPPVRARTSRWAGRGVAQLIVMVLVVEVVMAATAVQALFVGPVRPSATKPSLPVAKPFFPATTRFYVDPHNPAATWVRDHPHDRRAAAIARRIAAEPQAAWLTETNESLIEERARNLVRTAAAQRRLPVLVPYTIPQRDCQQLSSGGAGDTDAYRRWSDALTRGIGNGRAIVILEPDALAHMSCLKRRQQADRFAALAYAARALQRGAPRARVYYDAGNSGWQPARTMAERLRRAGIERYGDGIAVNVSNFNATADEVRYGLSVIRELRRPRLGVVVDTSRNGAGPTRNHRFCDPPGRKLGRPPTAATGIPGVDAFLWVKQPGQADGCAAGAGMFVPRYAYRLTR
;
A
#
# COMPACT_ATOMS: atom_id res chain seq x y z
N MET A 1 -30.05 11.13 -76.64
CA MET A 1 -30.07 12.62 -76.65
C MET A 1 -28.63 13.08 -76.80
N ILE A 2 -28.21 13.46 -78.02
CA ILE A 2 -28.22 14.84 -78.57
C ILE A 2 -27.15 15.68 -77.83
N THR A 3 -25.91 15.89 -78.30
CA THR A 3 -25.31 16.57 -79.47
C THR A 3 -24.53 17.81 -79.02
N LYS A 4 -23.44 18.13 -79.76
CA LYS A 4 -22.90 19.48 -80.10
C LYS A 4 -22.09 20.22 -79.00
N LEU A 5 -21.04 21.02 -79.27
CA LEU A 5 -20.38 21.51 -80.50
C LEU A 5 -19.06 22.25 -80.13
N CYS A 6 -18.11 22.25 -81.09
CA CYS A 6 -17.21 23.33 -81.57
C CYS A 6 -16.62 24.40 -80.62
N GLY A 7 -15.42 24.93 -80.85
CA GLY A 7 -14.65 24.94 -82.10
C GLY A 7 -13.23 25.50 -81.94
N ARG A 8 -12.44 25.22 -82.97
CA ARG A 8 -11.06 25.68 -83.20
C ARG A 8 -11.01 27.17 -83.49
N ASP A 9 -9.87 27.80 -83.18
CA ASP A 9 -9.29 28.73 -84.15
C ASP A 9 -7.76 28.60 -84.25
N ARG A 10 -7.25 28.71 -85.48
CA ARG A 10 -5.86 28.49 -85.90
C ARG A 10 -5.09 29.81 -85.86
N ARG A 11 -3.74 29.77 -85.67
CA ARG A 11 -2.74 30.40 -86.57
C ARG A 11 -1.28 30.18 -86.12
N PRO A 12 -0.28 30.36 -87.03
CA PRO A 12 1.01 29.65 -87.02
C PRO A 12 2.20 30.41 -86.40
N ARG A 13 3.31 29.67 -86.27
CA ARG A 13 4.61 29.99 -85.65
C ARG A 13 5.32 31.25 -86.20
N PRO A 14 6.09 31.96 -85.35
CA PRO A 14 7.31 32.66 -85.74
C PRO A 14 8.59 31.89 -85.27
N PRO A 15 9.77 32.20 -85.86
CA PRO A 15 11.01 31.47 -85.65
C PRO A 15 11.85 31.96 -84.46
N VAL A 16 12.85 31.13 -84.17
CA VAL A 16 13.88 31.19 -83.12
C VAL A 16 14.60 32.54 -83.01
N ARG A 17 14.77 33.02 -81.77
CA ARG A 17 15.86 33.93 -81.38
C ARG A 17 16.68 33.30 -80.24
N ALA A 18 17.97 33.14 -80.50
CA ALA A 18 18.98 32.76 -79.51
C ALA A 18 19.12 33.83 -78.43
N ARG A 19 19.34 33.43 -77.17
CA ARG A 19 19.97 34.27 -76.13
C ARG A 19 20.61 33.43 -75.02
N THR A 20 21.91 33.21 -75.20
CA THR A 20 23.02 33.32 -74.24
C THR A 20 22.76 33.05 -72.75
N SER A 21 23.57 32.13 -72.23
CA SER A 21 23.75 31.75 -70.83
C SER A 21 24.10 32.91 -69.88
N ARG A 22 23.50 32.90 -68.69
CA ARG A 22 24.05 33.51 -67.47
C ARG A 22 24.02 32.50 -66.32
N TRP A 23 24.86 31.48 -66.42
CA TRP A 23 25.21 30.57 -65.32
C TRP A 23 26.50 31.09 -64.68
N ALA A 24 26.42 32.10 -63.80
CA ALA A 24 27.60 32.54 -63.02
C ALA A 24 27.28 33.32 -61.73
N GLY A 25 26.02 33.41 -61.28
CA GLY A 25 25.64 34.34 -60.19
C GLY A 25 25.06 33.74 -58.91
N ARG A 26 24.71 32.44 -58.87
CA ARG A 26 23.95 31.86 -57.74
C ARG A 26 24.77 31.09 -56.71
N GLY A 27 25.99 30.64 -57.04
CA GLY A 27 26.82 29.85 -56.12
C GLY A 27 27.51 30.65 -55.01
N VAL A 28 27.86 31.91 -55.26
CA VAL A 28 28.62 32.73 -54.28
C VAL A 28 27.73 33.29 -53.17
N ALA A 29 26.47 33.61 -53.48
CA ALA A 29 25.52 34.15 -52.49
C ALA A 29 25.10 33.12 -51.42
N GLN A 30 25.01 31.83 -51.78
CA GLN A 30 24.66 30.77 -50.83
C GLN A 30 25.80 30.43 -49.85
N LEU A 31 27.07 30.59 -50.27
CA LEU A 31 28.23 30.37 -49.41
C LEU A 31 28.40 31.47 -48.36
N ILE A 32 28.11 32.73 -48.69
CA ILE A 32 28.22 33.87 -47.75
C ILE A 32 27.17 33.79 -46.63
N VAL A 33 25.94 33.36 -46.95
CA VAL A 33 24.86 33.20 -45.96
C VAL A 33 25.18 32.05 -44.98
N MET A 34 25.82 30.98 -45.44
CA MET A 34 26.15 29.83 -44.59
C MET A 34 27.29 30.15 -43.60
N VAL A 35 28.29 30.93 -44.03
CA VAL A 35 29.40 31.37 -43.15
C VAL A 35 28.92 32.34 -42.06
N LEU A 36 28.01 33.27 -42.38
CA LEU A 36 27.42 34.19 -41.40
C LEU A 36 26.56 33.49 -40.34
N VAL A 37 25.84 32.42 -40.70
CA VAL A 37 25.04 31.63 -39.73
C VAL A 37 25.95 30.82 -38.78
N VAL A 38 27.08 30.30 -39.27
CA VAL A 38 28.03 29.57 -38.42
C VAL A 38 28.74 30.51 -37.43
N GLU A 39 29.12 31.73 -37.83
CA GLU A 39 29.75 32.67 -36.90
C GLU A 39 28.80 33.18 -35.81
N VAL A 40 27.52 33.42 -36.13
CA VAL A 40 26.52 33.84 -35.12
C VAL A 40 26.23 32.71 -34.10
N VAL A 41 26.24 31.44 -34.54
CA VAL A 41 26.06 30.29 -33.63
C VAL A 41 27.29 30.04 -32.75
N MET A 42 28.50 30.30 -33.26
CA MET A 42 29.75 30.19 -32.49
C MET A 42 29.93 31.34 -31.49
N ALA A 43 29.47 32.56 -31.81
CA ALA A 43 29.46 33.69 -30.87
C ALA A 43 28.42 33.51 -29.74
N ALA A 44 27.26 32.92 -30.03
CA ALA A 44 26.22 32.65 -29.03
C ALA A 44 26.62 31.55 -28.01
N THR A 45 27.48 30.62 -28.41
CA THR A 45 27.99 29.54 -27.52
C THR A 45 29.15 30.01 -26.62
N ALA A 46 29.97 30.97 -27.07
CA ALA A 46 31.04 31.56 -26.26
C ALA A 46 30.55 32.47 -25.12
N VAL A 47 29.43 33.19 -25.29
CA VAL A 47 28.89 34.08 -24.24
C VAL A 47 28.18 33.31 -23.12
N GLN A 48 27.62 32.12 -23.39
CA GLN A 48 27.05 31.27 -22.33
C GLN A 48 28.11 30.62 -21.42
N ALA A 49 29.36 30.48 -21.89
CA ALA A 49 30.44 29.90 -21.10
C ALA A 49 31.01 30.87 -20.03
N LEU A 50 30.73 32.17 -20.12
CA LEU A 50 31.22 33.18 -19.17
C LEU A 50 30.28 33.44 -17.99
N PHE A 51 29.08 32.84 -17.97
CA PHE A 51 28.10 32.95 -16.86
C PHE A 51 27.87 31.65 -16.09
N VAL A 52 28.62 30.58 -16.39
CA VAL A 52 28.62 29.37 -15.56
C VAL A 52 29.56 29.62 -14.38
N GLY A 53 29.04 30.30 -13.36
CA GLY A 53 29.68 30.32 -12.04
C GLY A 53 29.92 28.89 -11.55
N PRO A 54 30.90 28.66 -10.65
CA PRO A 54 31.22 27.32 -10.18
C PRO A 54 29.94 26.64 -9.70
N VAL A 55 29.61 25.50 -10.32
CA VAL A 55 28.53 24.63 -9.87
C VAL A 55 28.91 24.19 -8.46
N ARG A 56 28.39 24.89 -7.45
CA ARG A 56 28.41 24.39 -6.08
C ARG A 56 27.78 23.00 -6.13
N PRO A 57 28.45 21.95 -5.65
CA PRO A 57 27.81 20.65 -5.55
C PRO A 57 26.50 20.88 -4.81
N SER A 58 25.36 20.57 -5.46
CA SER A 58 24.06 20.60 -4.81
C SER A 58 24.24 19.84 -3.50
N ALA A 59 24.09 20.56 -2.37
CA ALA A 59 24.11 19.96 -1.06
C ALA A 59 23.19 18.74 -1.14
N THR A 60 23.80 17.54 -1.09
CA THR A 60 23.06 16.29 -1.13
C THR A 60 22.06 16.42 -0.01
N LYS A 61 20.75 16.53 -0.34
CA LYS A 61 19.71 16.51 0.69
C LYS A 61 20.07 15.34 1.59
N PRO A 62 20.22 15.52 2.92
CA PRO A 62 20.56 14.42 3.79
C PRO A 62 19.56 13.30 3.50
N SER A 63 20.04 12.20 2.90
CA SER A 63 19.24 11.01 2.77
C SER A 63 18.94 10.63 4.20
N LEU A 64 17.69 10.82 4.62
CA LEU A 64 17.28 10.42 5.96
C LEU A 64 17.74 8.97 6.12
N PRO A 65 18.60 8.65 7.10
CA PRO A 65 19.13 7.31 7.23
C PRO A 65 17.93 6.36 7.38
N VAL A 66 17.72 5.52 6.37
CA VAL A 66 16.59 4.62 6.35
C VAL A 66 16.85 3.60 7.46
N ALA A 67 15.93 3.51 8.42
CA ALA A 67 16.09 2.57 9.51
C ALA A 67 16.20 1.14 8.97
N LYS A 68 17.10 0.36 9.59
CA LYS A 68 17.14 -1.08 9.37
C LYS A 68 15.77 -1.67 9.75
N PRO A 69 15.27 -2.68 9.01
CA PRO A 69 14.05 -3.38 9.39
C PRO A 69 14.09 -3.81 10.86
N PHE A 70 13.00 -3.57 11.58
CA PHE A 70 12.91 -3.79 13.01
C PHE A 70 13.08 -5.27 13.39
N PHE A 71 12.54 -6.17 12.57
CA PHE A 71 12.60 -7.61 12.80
C PHE A 71 13.80 -8.23 12.09
N PRO A 72 14.57 -9.13 12.75
CA PRO A 72 15.57 -9.94 12.07
C PRO A 72 14.94 -10.73 10.91
N ALA A 73 15.65 -10.88 9.80
CA ALA A 73 15.19 -11.66 8.65
C ALA A 73 14.83 -13.12 8.98
N THR A 74 15.41 -13.67 10.06
CA THR A 74 15.13 -15.01 10.60
C THR A 74 13.87 -15.09 11.47
N THR A 75 13.14 -13.99 11.65
CA THR A 75 11.91 -13.96 12.45
C THR A 75 10.90 -14.93 11.87
N ARG A 76 10.40 -15.82 12.73
CA ARG A 76 9.34 -16.77 12.39
C ARG A 76 8.02 -16.30 13.00
N PHE A 77 7.02 -16.10 12.16
CA PHE A 77 5.67 -15.74 12.62
C PHE A 77 4.91 -16.97 13.10
N TYR A 78 3.90 -16.72 13.95
CA TYR A 78 3.05 -17.73 14.54
C TYR A 78 1.95 -18.18 13.57
N VAL A 79 1.73 -19.49 13.50
CA VAL A 79 0.60 -20.09 12.79
C VAL A 79 -0.40 -20.52 13.86
N ASP A 80 -1.57 -19.90 13.87
CA ASP A 80 -2.65 -20.32 14.78
C ASP A 80 -3.26 -21.64 14.25
N PRO A 81 -3.17 -22.77 14.98
CA PRO A 81 -3.76 -24.04 14.55
C PRO A 81 -5.30 -23.98 14.48
N HIS A 82 -5.92 -22.94 15.04
CA HIS A 82 -7.37 -22.71 15.01
C HIS A 82 -7.79 -21.63 14.01
N ASN A 83 -6.88 -21.18 13.13
CA ASN A 83 -7.26 -20.25 12.06
C ASN A 83 -8.41 -20.83 11.20
N PRO A 84 -9.26 -19.99 10.58
CA PRO A 84 -10.47 -20.47 9.91
C PRO A 84 -10.21 -21.50 8.81
N ALA A 85 -9.09 -21.41 8.08
CA ALA A 85 -8.72 -22.38 7.07
C ALA A 85 -8.32 -23.73 7.70
N ALA A 86 -7.55 -23.72 8.80
CA ALA A 86 -7.18 -24.92 9.54
C ALA A 86 -8.41 -25.62 10.15
N THR A 87 -9.32 -24.84 10.74
CA THR A 87 -10.60 -25.34 11.25
C THR A 87 -11.43 -25.99 10.14
N TRP A 88 -11.62 -25.31 9.01
CA TRP A 88 -12.37 -25.89 7.91
C TRP A 88 -11.75 -27.18 7.35
N VAL A 89 -10.42 -27.22 7.20
CA VAL A 89 -9.69 -28.43 6.73
C VAL A 89 -9.89 -29.60 7.68
N ARG A 90 -9.78 -29.38 9.00
CA ARG A 90 -9.98 -30.44 10.01
C ARG A 90 -11.39 -30.99 9.95
N ASP A 91 -12.38 -30.13 9.76
CA ASP A 91 -13.79 -30.51 9.73
C ASP A 91 -14.21 -31.12 8.37
N HIS A 92 -13.39 -30.95 7.32
CA HIS A 92 -13.67 -31.43 5.94
C HIS A 92 -12.46 -32.15 5.30
N PRO A 93 -11.90 -33.20 5.92
CA PRO A 93 -10.64 -33.81 5.49
C PRO A 93 -10.71 -34.46 4.09
N HIS A 94 -11.90 -34.90 3.66
CA HIS A 94 -12.13 -35.56 2.38
C HIS A 94 -12.55 -34.61 1.24
N ASP A 95 -12.70 -33.31 1.50
CA ASP A 95 -13.00 -32.35 0.44
C ASP A 95 -11.79 -32.22 -0.51
N ARG A 96 -12.01 -32.32 -1.82
CA ARG A 96 -10.96 -32.20 -2.84
C ARG A 96 -10.12 -30.92 -2.75
N ARG A 97 -10.63 -29.86 -2.10
CA ARG A 97 -9.94 -28.58 -1.89
C ARG A 97 -9.08 -28.59 -0.62
N ALA A 98 -9.32 -29.50 0.31
CA ALA A 98 -8.70 -29.54 1.64
C ALA A 98 -7.18 -29.56 1.55
N ALA A 99 -6.58 -30.44 0.74
CA ALA A 99 -5.13 -30.53 0.60
C ALA A 99 -4.48 -29.21 0.13
N ALA A 100 -5.12 -28.50 -0.82
CA ALA A 100 -4.61 -27.22 -1.31
C ALA A 100 -4.75 -26.11 -0.26
N ILE A 101 -5.90 -26.03 0.42
CA ILE A 101 -6.15 -25.05 1.48
C ILE A 101 -5.24 -25.30 2.68
N ALA A 102 -5.04 -26.56 3.07
CA ALA A 102 -4.16 -26.96 4.16
C ALA A 102 -2.73 -26.48 3.90
N ARG A 103 -2.17 -26.86 2.75
CA ARG A 103 -0.77 -26.57 2.41
C ARG A 103 -0.49 -25.11 2.12
N ARG A 104 -1.42 -24.40 1.46
CA ARG A 104 -1.16 -23.05 0.94
C ARG A 104 -1.78 -21.93 1.77
N ILE A 105 -2.68 -22.25 2.71
CA ILE A 105 -3.35 -21.24 3.54
C ILE A 105 -3.22 -21.59 5.02
N ALA A 106 -3.76 -22.73 5.44
CA ALA A 106 -3.84 -23.08 6.86
C ALA A 106 -2.47 -23.20 7.54
N ALA A 107 -1.45 -23.67 6.81
CA ALA A 107 -0.07 -23.83 7.30
C ALA A 107 0.74 -22.52 7.34
N GLU A 108 0.22 -21.43 6.76
CA GLU A 108 0.93 -20.15 6.69
C GLU A 108 0.59 -19.25 7.88
N PRO A 109 1.54 -18.46 8.40
CA PRO A 109 1.28 -17.52 9.48
C PRO A 109 0.22 -16.48 9.07
N GLN A 110 -0.74 -16.23 9.94
CA GLN A 110 -1.81 -15.27 9.69
C GLN A 110 -2.07 -14.48 10.96
N ALA A 111 -2.53 -13.25 10.81
CA ALA A 111 -2.89 -12.45 11.98
C ALA A 111 -4.18 -12.98 12.63
N ALA A 112 -4.24 -12.88 13.96
CA ALA A 112 -5.43 -13.16 14.75
C ALA A 112 -6.26 -11.88 14.89
N TRP A 113 -7.46 -11.87 14.30
CA TRP A 113 -8.40 -10.77 14.40
C TRP A 113 -9.16 -10.84 15.72
N LEU A 114 -9.12 -9.75 16.46
CA LEU A 114 -9.68 -9.60 17.79
C LEU A 114 -10.85 -8.62 17.71
N THR A 115 -12.05 -9.17 17.64
CA THR A 115 -13.29 -8.42 17.35
C THR A 115 -14.33 -8.52 18.45
N GLU A 116 -14.11 -9.39 19.44
CA GLU A 116 -14.95 -9.54 20.61
C GLU A 116 -14.91 -8.27 21.46
N THR A 117 -16.07 -7.79 21.91
CA THR A 117 -16.16 -6.59 22.76
C THR A 117 -16.12 -6.90 24.26
N ASN A 118 -16.23 -8.18 24.64
CA ASN A 118 -16.12 -8.61 26.03
C ASN A 118 -14.66 -8.53 26.52
N GLU A 119 -14.45 -7.73 27.57
CA GLU A 119 -13.13 -7.40 28.12
C GLU A 119 -12.39 -8.63 28.70
N SER A 120 -13.09 -9.57 29.34
CA SER A 120 -12.46 -10.78 29.91
C SER A 120 -12.03 -11.75 28.81
N LEU A 121 -12.88 -11.93 27.78
CA LEU A 121 -12.58 -12.81 26.66
C LEU A 121 -11.38 -12.32 25.84
N ILE A 122 -11.29 -11.00 25.58
CA ILE A 122 -10.16 -10.46 24.83
C ILE A 122 -8.84 -10.59 25.61
N GLU A 123 -8.86 -10.32 26.92
CA GLU A 123 -7.68 -10.45 27.76
C GLU A 123 -7.16 -11.89 27.75
N GLU A 124 -8.04 -12.87 27.92
CA GLU A 124 -7.70 -14.28 27.87
C GLU A 124 -7.19 -14.70 26.48
N ARG A 125 -7.90 -14.33 25.41
CA ARG A 125 -7.54 -14.69 24.03
C ARG A 125 -6.15 -14.15 23.66
N ALA A 126 -5.88 -12.88 23.98
CA ALA A 126 -4.57 -12.28 23.73
C ALA A 126 -3.46 -12.96 24.54
N ARG A 127 -3.71 -13.25 25.83
CA ARG A 127 -2.77 -13.99 26.69
C ARG A 127 -2.43 -15.36 26.13
N ASN A 128 -3.44 -16.12 25.69
CA ASN A 128 -3.25 -17.46 25.15
C ASN A 128 -2.47 -17.43 23.83
N LEU A 129 -2.81 -16.55 22.89
CA LEU A 129 -2.08 -16.39 21.62
C LEU A 129 -0.61 -16.05 21.84
N VAL A 130 -0.33 -15.09 22.73
CA VAL A 130 1.03 -14.64 23.02
C VAL A 130 1.85 -15.73 23.72
N ARG A 131 1.27 -16.43 24.70
CA ARG A 131 1.96 -17.52 25.41
C ARG A 131 2.26 -18.70 24.49
N THR A 132 1.28 -19.14 23.69
CA THR A 132 1.45 -20.28 22.79
C THR A 132 2.46 -19.98 21.69
N ALA A 133 2.42 -18.77 21.11
CA ALA A 133 3.42 -18.36 20.14
C ALA A 133 4.83 -18.31 20.75
N ALA A 134 4.97 -17.78 21.96
CA ALA A 134 6.25 -17.74 22.68
C ALA A 134 6.82 -19.13 22.94
N ALA A 135 5.99 -20.10 23.34
CA ALA A 135 6.39 -21.49 23.56
C ALA A 135 6.98 -22.14 22.28
N GLN A 136 6.52 -21.70 21.10
CA GLN A 136 7.03 -22.16 19.81
C GLN A 136 8.16 -21.28 19.23
N ARG A 137 8.63 -20.28 19.99
CA ARG A 137 9.59 -19.26 19.54
C ARG A 137 9.12 -18.54 18.28
N ARG A 138 7.82 -18.27 18.20
CA ARG A 138 7.17 -17.55 17.09
C ARG A 138 6.63 -16.20 17.54
N LEU A 139 6.53 -15.27 16.61
CA LEU A 139 5.97 -13.94 16.83
C LEU A 139 4.51 -13.90 16.34
N PRO A 140 3.51 -13.72 17.22
CA PRO A 140 2.13 -13.57 16.81
C PRO A 140 1.87 -12.18 16.24
N VAL A 141 0.91 -12.10 15.32
CA VAL A 141 0.36 -10.86 14.78
C VAL A 141 -1.08 -10.76 15.24
N LEU A 142 -1.43 -9.69 15.93
CA LEU A 142 -2.74 -9.44 16.52
C LEU A 142 -3.37 -8.22 15.83
N VAL A 143 -4.66 -8.31 15.52
CA VAL A 143 -5.41 -7.21 14.88
C VAL A 143 -6.56 -6.81 15.81
N PRO A 144 -6.35 -5.86 16.74
CA PRO A 144 -7.46 -5.16 17.37
C PRO A 144 -8.31 -4.48 16.30
N TYR A 145 -9.60 -4.84 16.27
CA TYR A 145 -10.53 -4.33 15.27
C TYR A 145 -11.89 -4.04 15.89
N THR A 146 -11.90 -3.18 16.90
CA THR A 146 -13.08 -2.87 17.74
C THR A 146 -13.30 -1.36 17.90
N ILE A 147 -12.69 -0.51 17.06
CA ILE A 147 -12.90 0.94 17.13
C ILE A 147 -14.40 1.29 17.04
N PRO A 148 -14.91 2.26 17.82
CA PRO A 148 -16.28 2.71 17.69
C PRO A 148 -16.59 3.24 16.27
N GLN A 149 -17.85 3.03 15.87
CA GLN A 149 -18.34 3.34 14.52
C GLN A 149 -17.46 2.66 13.44
N ARG A 150 -17.04 1.42 13.70
CA ARG A 150 -16.23 0.63 12.76
C ARG A 150 -16.95 0.53 11.43
N ASP A 151 -16.17 0.68 10.37
CA ASP A 151 -16.61 0.55 8.98
C ASP A 151 -17.83 1.42 8.60
N CYS A 152 -18.11 2.49 9.35
CA CYS A 152 -19.16 3.45 8.99
C CYS A 152 -20.54 2.82 8.71
N GLN A 153 -20.91 1.74 9.41
CA GLN A 153 -22.14 0.96 9.17
C GLN A 153 -22.18 0.17 7.84
N GLN A 154 -21.03 -0.11 7.23
CA GLN A 154 -20.93 -0.99 6.06
C GLN A 154 -20.80 -2.47 6.46
N LEU A 155 -20.21 -3.30 5.58
CA LEU A 155 -20.26 -4.76 5.61
C LEU A 155 -19.57 -5.38 6.85
N SER A 156 -18.61 -4.68 7.43
CA SER A 156 -17.86 -5.08 8.63
C SER A 156 -18.14 -4.17 9.82
N SER A 157 -19.33 -3.57 9.87
CA SER A 157 -19.77 -2.74 10.99
C SER A 157 -19.70 -3.45 12.34
N GLY A 158 -19.67 -2.66 13.42
CA GLY A 158 -19.52 -3.15 14.80
C GLY A 158 -18.56 -2.28 15.59
N GLY A 159 -17.79 -2.94 16.48
CA GLY A 159 -16.87 -2.29 17.40
C GLY A 159 -17.47 -2.07 18.78
N ALA A 160 -16.69 -1.47 19.68
CA ALA A 160 -17.13 -1.09 21.00
C ALA A 160 -18.28 -0.06 20.91
N GLY A 161 -19.18 -0.10 21.90
CA GLY A 161 -20.36 0.78 21.91
C GLY A 161 -20.01 2.27 21.94
N ASP A 162 -18.94 2.63 22.66
CA ASP A 162 -18.45 4.00 22.78
C ASP A 162 -16.93 4.04 23.05
N THR A 163 -16.39 5.25 23.22
CA THR A 163 -14.96 5.45 23.48
C THR A 163 -14.49 4.93 24.82
N ASP A 164 -15.34 4.89 25.84
CA ASP A 164 -14.96 4.43 27.18
C ASP A 164 -14.91 2.89 27.24
N ALA A 165 -15.87 2.23 26.60
CA ALA A 165 -15.82 0.80 26.33
C ALA A 165 -14.57 0.43 25.54
N TYR A 166 -14.22 1.21 24.50
CA TYR A 166 -12.99 0.99 23.74
C TYR A 166 -11.72 1.14 24.59
N ARG A 167 -11.69 2.10 25.53
CA ARG A 167 -10.55 2.28 26.45
C ARG A 167 -10.38 1.07 27.36
N ARG A 168 -11.45 0.64 28.03
CA ARG A 168 -11.41 -0.55 28.91
C ARG A 168 -11.01 -1.81 28.14
N TRP A 169 -11.55 -1.97 26.93
CA TRP A 169 -11.17 -3.05 26.02
C TRP A 169 -9.68 -3.00 25.64
N SER A 170 -9.15 -1.81 25.34
CA SER A 170 -7.73 -1.60 25.03
C SER A 170 -6.82 -1.94 26.21
N ASP A 171 -7.26 -1.60 27.43
CA ASP A 171 -6.56 -1.95 28.66
C ASP A 171 -6.56 -3.46 28.90
N ALA A 172 -7.68 -4.14 28.62
CA ALA A 172 -7.81 -5.60 28.72
C ALA A 172 -6.91 -6.33 27.70
N LEU A 173 -6.93 -5.90 26.43
CA LEU A 173 -5.98 -6.39 25.42
C LEU A 173 -4.53 -6.21 25.88
N THR A 174 -4.20 -5.03 26.40
CA THR A 174 -2.85 -4.70 26.86
C THR A 174 -2.42 -5.63 28.01
N ARG A 175 -3.29 -5.87 29.00
CA ARG A 175 -3.02 -6.84 30.08
C ARG A 175 -2.86 -8.27 29.57
N GLY A 176 -3.65 -8.65 28.57
CA GLY A 176 -3.55 -9.96 27.92
C GLY A 176 -2.21 -10.18 27.24
N ILE A 177 -1.71 -9.18 26.50
CA ILE A 177 -0.38 -9.24 25.87
C ILE A 177 0.73 -9.21 26.93
N GLY A 178 0.63 -8.32 27.93
CA GLY A 178 1.60 -8.14 29.00
C GLY A 178 3.03 -8.01 28.47
N ASN A 179 3.99 -8.68 29.14
CA ASN A 179 5.41 -8.64 28.72
C ASN A 179 5.76 -9.61 27.57
N GLY A 180 4.77 -10.10 26.82
CA GLY A 180 5.00 -10.95 25.66
C GLY A 180 5.40 -10.17 24.41
N ARG A 181 5.95 -10.87 23.43
CA ARG A 181 6.25 -10.28 22.11
C ARG A 181 5.03 -10.45 21.20
N ALA A 182 4.62 -9.38 20.52
CA ALA A 182 3.59 -9.42 19.51
C ALA A 182 3.79 -8.29 18.49
N ILE A 183 3.28 -8.47 17.27
CA ILE A 183 2.98 -7.36 16.35
C ILE A 183 1.50 -7.04 16.52
N VAL A 184 1.16 -5.76 16.70
CA VAL A 184 -0.21 -5.28 16.80
C VAL A 184 -0.50 -4.39 15.60
N ILE A 185 -1.44 -4.81 14.76
CA ILE A 185 -1.96 -4.02 13.63
C ILE A 185 -3.18 -3.25 14.13
N LEU A 186 -2.98 -1.98 14.46
CA LEU A 186 -3.97 -1.17 15.16
C LEU A 186 -5.06 -0.68 14.22
N GLU A 187 -6.27 -1.24 14.39
CA GLU A 187 -7.54 -0.78 13.82
C GLU A 187 -7.49 -0.52 12.31
N PRO A 188 -7.50 -1.59 11.49
CA PRO A 188 -7.64 -1.50 10.04
C PRO A 188 -8.70 -0.48 9.59
N ASP A 189 -8.35 0.33 8.58
CA ASP A 189 -9.19 1.35 7.95
C ASP A 189 -9.65 2.51 8.86
N ALA A 190 -9.37 2.49 10.16
CA ALA A 190 -9.89 3.51 11.09
C ALA A 190 -9.48 4.93 10.67
N LEU A 191 -8.22 5.10 10.22
CA LEU A 191 -7.69 6.37 9.75
C LEU A 191 -7.98 6.64 8.27
N ALA A 192 -8.13 5.62 7.43
CA ALA A 192 -8.40 5.81 6.02
C ALA A 192 -9.87 6.16 5.76
N HIS A 193 -10.78 5.53 6.50
CA HIS A 193 -12.24 5.62 6.35
C HIS A 193 -12.86 6.56 7.39
N MET A 194 -12.55 7.85 7.30
CA MET A 194 -13.04 8.86 8.25
C MET A 194 -14.09 9.82 7.67
N SER A 195 -14.31 9.82 6.36
CA SER A 195 -15.20 10.77 5.68
C SER A 195 -16.67 10.64 6.11
N CYS A 196 -17.08 9.46 6.59
CA CYS A 196 -18.42 9.21 7.12
C CYS A 196 -18.66 9.86 8.49
N LEU A 197 -17.60 10.22 9.21
CA LEU A 197 -17.68 10.67 10.60
C LEU A 197 -17.85 12.19 10.69
N LYS A 198 -18.68 12.64 11.62
CA LYS A 198 -18.75 14.05 12.02
C LYS A 198 -17.42 14.50 12.63
N ARG A 199 -17.12 15.80 12.60
CA ARG A 199 -15.85 16.36 13.13
C ARG A 199 -15.53 15.91 14.56
N ARG A 200 -16.53 15.86 15.44
CA ARG A 200 -16.37 15.38 16.82
C ARG A 200 -15.97 13.90 16.86
N GLN A 201 -16.68 13.05 16.12
CA GLN A 201 -16.36 11.62 16.02
C GLN A 201 -14.97 11.36 15.42
N GLN A 202 -14.52 12.20 14.47
CA GLN A 202 -13.16 12.12 13.97
C GLN A 202 -12.13 12.42 15.08
N ALA A 203 -12.37 13.46 15.90
CA ALA A 203 -11.52 13.78 17.04
C ALA A 203 -11.49 12.62 18.07
N ASP A 204 -12.66 12.06 18.37
CA ASP A 204 -12.80 10.90 19.27
C ASP A 204 -12.04 9.69 18.74
N ARG A 205 -12.09 9.42 17.43
CA ARG A 205 -11.31 8.35 16.79
C ARG A 205 -9.80 8.55 16.93
N PHE A 206 -9.29 9.76 16.69
CA PHE A 206 -7.87 10.05 16.92
C PHE A 206 -7.47 9.83 18.38
N ALA A 207 -8.30 10.28 19.33
CA ALA A 207 -8.06 10.12 20.75
C ALA A 207 -8.10 8.65 21.19
N ALA A 208 -9.03 7.85 20.66
CA ALA A 208 -9.15 6.43 20.93
C ALA A 208 -7.91 5.65 20.46
N LEU A 209 -7.44 5.88 19.23
CA LEU A 209 -6.23 5.25 18.70
C LEU A 209 -4.98 5.66 19.48
N ALA A 210 -4.87 6.94 19.84
CA ALA A 210 -3.78 7.43 20.68
C ALA A 210 -3.80 6.78 22.08
N TYR A 211 -4.99 6.56 22.65
CA TYR A 211 -5.13 5.87 23.93
C TYR A 211 -4.67 4.42 23.83
N ALA A 212 -5.18 3.65 22.86
CA ALA A 212 -4.86 2.24 22.68
C ALA A 212 -3.36 2.02 22.49
N ALA A 213 -2.72 2.79 21.62
CA ALA A 213 -1.27 2.68 21.41
C ALA A 213 -0.46 3.08 22.65
N ARG A 214 -0.90 4.11 23.40
CA ARG A 214 -0.26 4.49 24.66
C ARG A 214 -0.39 3.40 25.73
N ALA A 215 -1.55 2.77 25.83
CA ALA A 215 -1.78 1.66 26.75
C ALA A 215 -0.84 0.50 26.40
N LEU A 216 -0.79 0.09 25.13
CA LEU A 216 0.12 -0.95 24.62
C LEU A 216 1.59 -0.62 24.89
N GLN A 217 2.03 0.61 24.62
CA GLN A 217 3.42 1.02 24.89
C GLN A 217 3.79 0.86 26.37
N ARG A 218 2.87 1.22 27.28
CA ARG A 218 3.13 1.23 28.73
C ARG A 218 2.99 -0.14 29.37
N GLY A 219 1.93 -0.89 29.01
CA GLY A 219 1.58 -2.17 29.62
C GLY A 219 2.08 -3.39 28.86
N ALA A 220 2.49 -3.23 27.59
CA ALA A 220 3.02 -4.29 26.74
C ALA A 220 4.31 -3.86 26.02
N PRO A 221 5.40 -3.57 26.75
CA PRO A 221 6.60 -2.91 26.22
C PRO A 221 7.38 -3.72 25.16
N ARG A 222 7.05 -5.01 24.99
CA ARG A 222 7.65 -5.89 23.98
C ARG A 222 6.76 -6.13 22.76
N ALA A 223 5.55 -5.57 22.76
CA ALA A 223 4.71 -5.48 21.58
C ALA A 223 5.22 -4.38 20.64
N ARG A 224 4.94 -4.52 19.35
CA ARG A 224 5.22 -3.51 18.32
C ARG A 224 3.93 -3.06 17.66
N VAL A 225 3.65 -1.76 17.71
CA VAL A 225 2.36 -1.19 17.30
C VAL A 225 2.48 -0.53 15.93
N TYR A 226 1.78 -1.09 14.96
CA TYR A 226 1.67 -0.58 13.59
C TYR A 226 0.27 -0.03 13.38
N TYR A 227 0.15 1.28 13.16
CA TYR A 227 -1.13 1.90 12.86
C TYR A 227 -1.53 1.55 11.43
N ASP A 228 -2.77 1.12 11.21
CA ASP A 228 -3.25 0.98 9.85
C ASP A 228 -3.27 2.34 9.12
N ALA A 229 -2.74 2.33 7.90
CA ALA A 229 -2.58 3.49 7.04
C ALA A 229 -3.30 3.30 5.69
N GLY A 230 -4.30 2.41 5.62
CA GLY A 230 -5.03 2.11 4.39
C GLY A 230 -4.14 1.51 3.32
N ASN A 231 -4.18 2.06 2.10
CA ASN A 231 -3.46 1.52 0.94
C ASN A 231 -3.19 2.60 -0.13
N SER A 232 -2.35 2.27 -1.11
CA SER A 232 -1.86 3.19 -2.14
C SER A 232 -2.96 3.78 -3.04
N GLY A 233 -4.13 3.16 -3.10
CA GLY A 233 -5.26 3.58 -3.92
C GLY A 233 -6.29 4.46 -3.19
N TRP A 234 -6.07 4.83 -1.93
CA TRP A 234 -7.11 5.44 -1.09
C TRP A 234 -6.83 6.87 -0.64
N GLN A 235 -5.93 7.07 0.34
CA GLN A 235 -5.64 8.40 0.91
C GLN A 235 -4.26 8.85 0.45
N PRO A 236 -4.08 10.11 0.01
CA PRO A 236 -2.76 10.65 -0.27
C PRO A 236 -1.82 10.51 0.94
N ALA A 237 -0.54 10.23 0.67
CA ALA A 237 0.44 9.97 1.74
C ALA A 237 0.52 11.10 2.77
N ARG A 238 0.46 12.37 2.32
CA ARG A 238 0.46 13.54 3.19
C ARG A 238 -0.76 13.57 4.11
N THR A 239 -1.96 13.32 3.56
CA THR A 239 -3.20 13.26 4.34
C THR A 239 -3.13 12.16 5.40
N MET A 240 -2.63 10.97 5.02
CA MET A 240 -2.48 9.87 5.97
C MET A 240 -1.45 10.20 7.07
N ALA A 241 -0.32 10.82 6.72
CA ALA A 241 0.68 11.26 7.69
C ALA A 241 0.10 12.28 8.70
N GLU A 242 -0.72 13.23 8.25
CA GLU A 242 -1.42 14.18 9.14
C GLU A 242 -2.39 13.46 10.10
N ARG A 243 -3.15 12.48 9.60
CA ARG A 243 -4.05 11.65 10.43
C ARG A 243 -3.28 10.83 11.47
N LEU A 244 -2.20 10.18 11.06
CA LEU A 244 -1.34 9.37 11.93
C LEU A 244 -0.70 10.21 13.06
N ARG A 245 -0.25 11.44 12.75
CA ARG A 245 0.24 12.38 13.79
C ARG A 245 -0.81 12.68 14.84
N ARG A 246 -2.04 12.98 14.39
CA ARG A 246 -3.17 13.25 15.30
C ARG A 246 -3.53 12.03 16.14
N ALA A 247 -3.35 10.82 15.59
CA ALA A 247 -3.52 9.55 16.29
C ALA A 247 -2.35 9.18 17.22
N GLY A 248 -1.30 10.00 17.31
CA GLY A 248 -0.20 9.84 18.26
C GLY A 248 0.92 8.90 17.84
N ILE A 249 1.02 8.52 16.55
CA ILE A 249 2.04 7.57 16.07
C ILE A 249 3.46 7.97 16.47
N GLU A 250 3.77 9.28 16.48
CA GLU A 250 5.13 9.77 16.75
C GLU A 250 5.59 9.47 18.17
N ARG A 251 4.65 9.29 19.11
CA ARG A 251 4.92 9.01 20.51
C ARG A 251 4.77 7.53 20.86
N TYR A 252 3.81 6.85 20.24
CA TYR A 252 3.33 5.56 20.70
C TYR A 252 3.44 4.43 19.65
N GLY A 253 3.79 4.74 18.41
CA GLY A 253 3.88 3.75 17.33
C GLY A 253 5.30 3.29 17.04
N ASP A 254 5.40 2.09 16.49
CA ASP A 254 6.61 1.52 15.90
C ASP A 254 6.58 1.58 14.36
N GLY A 255 5.40 1.74 13.76
CA GLY A 255 5.27 1.82 12.30
C GLY A 255 3.85 1.98 11.80
N ILE A 256 3.68 1.69 10.50
CA ILE A 256 2.39 1.64 9.82
C ILE A 256 2.15 0.28 9.15
N ALA A 257 0.89 -0.12 9.06
CA ALA A 257 0.44 -1.23 8.23
C ALA A 257 -0.26 -0.68 7.00
N VAL A 258 -0.02 -1.28 5.84
CA VAL A 258 -0.72 -0.93 4.59
C VAL A 258 -1.26 -2.17 3.90
N ASN A 259 -2.24 -1.95 3.02
CA ASN A 259 -2.91 -2.96 2.21
C ASN A 259 -3.77 -3.97 2.97
N VAL A 260 -4.04 -3.74 4.26
CA VAL A 260 -4.80 -4.69 5.09
C VAL A 260 -6.13 -5.02 4.42
N SER A 261 -6.37 -6.31 4.20
CA SER A 261 -7.56 -6.82 3.48
C SER A 261 -7.73 -6.35 2.03
N ASN A 262 -6.73 -5.71 1.42
CA ASN A 262 -6.81 -5.24 0.03
C ASN A 262 -5.92 -6.10 -0.91
N PHE A 263 -5.78 -5.67 -2.17
CA PHE A 263 -5.22 -6.45 -3.26
C PHE A 263 -4.13 -5.70 -4.03
N ASN A 264 -3.78 -4.47 -3.65
CA ASN A 264 -2.80 -3.68 -4.38
C ASN A 264 -1.43 -4.39 -4.43
N ALA A 265 -0.71 -4.20 -5.54
CA ALA A 265 0.56 -4.87 -5.75
C ALA A 265 1.58 -4.46 -4.68
N THR A 266 2.39 -5.42 -4.21
CA THR A 266 3.35 -5.18 -3.12
C THR A 266 4.29 -3.99 -3.40
N ALA A 267 4.73 -3.82 -4.65
CA ALA A 267 5.60 -2.70 -5.02
C ALA A 267 4.92 -1.33 -4.84
N ASP A 268 3.62 -1.24 -5.08
CA ASP A 268 2.86 0.00 -4.95
C ASP A 268 2.68 0.36 -3.47
N GLU A 269 2.38 -0.64 -2.65
CA GLU A 269 2.20 -0.51 -1.21
C GLU A 269 3.51 -0.20 -0.48
N VAL A 270 4.63 -0.80 -0.89
CA VAL A 270 5.96 -0.43 -0.39
C VAL A 270 6.26 1.04 -0.70
N ARG A 271 6.03 1.49 -1.95
CA ARG A 271 6.25 2.89 -2.33
C ARG A 271 5.34 3.83 -1.53
N TYR A 272 4.08 3.47 -1.37
CA TYR A 272 3.11 4.25 -0.61
C TYR A 272 3.49 4.35 0.87
N GLY A 273 3.75 3.22 1.53
CA GLY A 273 4.12 3.19 2.94
C GLY A 273 5.38 4.02 3.22
N LEU A 274 6.43 3.85 2.41
CA LEU A 274 7.65 4.66 2.54
C LEU A 274 7.41 6.15 2.27
N SER A 275 6.48 6.49 1.38
CA SER A 275 6.05 7.88 1.17
C SER A 275 5.35 8.45 2.42
N VAL A 276 4.47 7.70 3.07
CA VAL A 276 3.84 8.10 4.34
C VAL A 276 4.89 8.31 5.44
N ILE A 277 5.87 7.41 5.58
CA ILE A 277 6.97 7.56 6.55
C ILE A 277 7.80 8.83 6.27
N ARG A 278 8.05 9.14 4.98
CA ARG A 278 8.75 10.36 4.56
C ARG A 278 7.95 11.61 4.91
N GLU A 279 6.65 11.60 4.64
CA GLU A 279 5.74 12.70 5.00
C GLU A 279 5.67 12.89 6.52
N LEU A 280 5.71 11.81 7.32
CA LEU A 280 5.80 11.85 8.77
C LEU A 280 7.12 12.47 9.28
N ARG A 281 8.20 12.38 8.49
CA ARG A 281 9.58 12.74 8.89
C ARG A 281 10.07 11.94 10.09
N ARG A 282 9.72 10.66 10.14
CA ARG A 282 10.07 9.72 11.21
C ARG A 282 10.72 8.46 10.62
N PRO A 283 11.99 8.52 10.19
CA PRO A 283 12.64 7.39 9.49
C PRO A 283 12.82 6.13 10.36
N ARG A 284 12.64 6.25 11.68
CA ARG A 284 12.63 5.13 12.65
C ARG A 284 11.35 4.28 12.64
N LEU A 285 10.27 4.78 12.04
CA LEU A 285 9.02 4.04 11.91
C LEU A 285 9.12 3.10 10.71
N GLY A 286 8.73 1.84 10.89
CA GLY A 286 8.75 0.85 9.82
C GLY A 286 7.41 0.67 9.13
N VAL A 287 7.41 -0.09 8.04
CA VAL A 287 6.23 -0.45 7.26
C VAL A 287 6.03 -1.96 7.28
N VAL A 288 4.81 -2.41 7.57
CA VAL A 288 4.37 -3.77 7.25
C VAL A 288 3.32 -3.74 6.15
N VAL A 289 3.35 -4.72 5.26
CA VAL A 289 2.43 -4.78 4.11
C VAL A 289 1.66 -6.08 4.17
N ASP A 290 0.33 -6.01 4.08
CA ASP A 290 -0.51 -7.19 3.90
C ASP A 290 -0.35 -7.72 2.46
N THR A 291 0.16 -8.94 2.34
CA THR A 291 0.36 -9.68 1.09
C THR A 291 -0.53 -10.90 0.98
N SER A 292 -1.57 -11.00 1.81
CA SER A 292 -2.49 -12.15 1.88
C SER A 292 -3.11 -12.51 0.54
N ARG A 293 -3.57 -11.53 -0.24
CA ARG A 293 -4.38 -11.77 -1.46
C ARG A 293 -3.94 -10.96 -2.68
N ASN A 294 -2.74 -10.36 -2.65
CA ASN A 294 -2.30 -9.42 -3.67
C ASN A 294 -1.41 -10.01 -4.78
N GLY A 295 -1.33 -11.34 -4.90
CA GLY A 295 -0.43 -12.00 -5.87
C GLY A 295 -0.77 -11.76 -7.34
N ALA A 296 -1.96 -11.25 -7.63
CA ALA A 296 -2.40 -10.84 -8.96
C ALA A 296 -2.68 -9.32 -9.07
N GLY A 297 -2.24 -8.54 -8.07
CA GLY A 297 -2.58 -7.12 -7.94
C GLY A 297 -4.08 -6.87 -7.70
N PRO A 298 -4.56 -5.63 -7.88
CA PRO A 298 -5.98 -5.31 -7.81
C PRO A 298 -6.70 -5.63 -9.12
N THR A 299 -8.04 -5.67 -9.11
CA THR A 299 -8.79 -5.70 -10.37
C THR A 299 -8.65 -4.38 -11.10
N ARG A 300 -8.93 -4.34 -12.42
CA ARG A 300 -8.87 -3.11 -13.23
C ARG A 300 -9.72 -1.97 -12.65
N ASN A 301 -10.84 -2.29 -12.02
CA ASN A 301 -11.74 -1.33 -11.37
C ASN A 301 -11.51 -1.19 -9.85
N HIS A 302 -10.40 -1.72 -9.33
CA HIS A 302 -10.04 -1.66 -7.90
C HIS A 302 -11.16 -2.13 -6.95
N ARG A 303 -11.88 -3.18 -7.36
CA ARG A 303 -12.94 -3.77 -6.53
C ARG A 303 -12.32 -4.44 -5.31
N PHE A 304 -12.69 -3.98 -4.12
CA PHE A 304 -12.18 -4.53 -2.87
C PHE A 304 -13.05 -5.68 -2.31
N CYS A 305 -14.35 -5.70 -2.59
CA CYS A 305 -15.23 -6.70 -1.98
C CYS A 305 -15.24 -8.01 -2.79
N ASP A 306 -14.62 -9.06 -2.25
CA ASP A 306 -14.53 -10.41 -2.80
C ASP A 306 -14.29 -10.47 -4.34
N PRO A 307 -13.29 -9.75 -4.91
CA PRO A 307 -13.01 -9.76 -6.34
C PRO A 307 -12.57 -11.14 -6.88
N PRO A 308 -13.03 -11.56 -8.08
CA PRO A 308 -12.54 -12.76 -8.72
C PRO A 308 -11.10 -12.57 -9.23
N GLY A 309 -10.46 -13.69 -9.55
CA GLY A 309 -9.14 -13.72 -10.21
C GLY A 309 -7.99 -13.16 -9.37
N ARG A 310 -8.19 -12.97 -8.06
CA ARG A 310 -7.10 -12.66 -7.14
C ARG A 310 -6.36 -13.93 -6.75
N LYS A 311 -5.12 -13.78 -6.29
CA LYS A 311 -4.23 -14.89 -5.92
C LYS A 311 -3.57 -14.59 -4.57
N LEU A 312 -3.21 -15.63 -3.84
CA LEU A 312 -2.31 -15.50 -2.69
C LEU A 312 -1.05 -14.72 -3.10
N GLY A 313 -0.66 -13.75 -2.29
CA GLY A 313 0.59 -13.03 -2.48
C GLY A 313 1.76 -13.76 -1.81
N ARG A 314 2.84 -13.02 -1.58
CA ARG A 314 4.05 -13.55 -0.92
C ARG A 314 3.70 -14.04 0.48
N PRO A 315 4.14 -15.24 0.91
CA PRO A 315 3.98 -15.70 2.28
C PRO A 315 4.64 -14.77 3.29
N PRO A 316 4.18 -14.75 4.56
CA PRO A 316 4.71 -13.86 5.59
C PRO A 316 6.22 -14.01 5.81
N THR A 317 6.95 -12.90 5.84
CA THR A 317 8.40 -12.89 6.06
C THR A 317 8.92 -11.53 6.53
N ALA A 318 9.91 -11.55 7.43
CA ALA A 318 10.72 -10.38 7.79
C ALA A 318 11.94 -10.19 6.86
N ALA A 319 12.25 -11.17 6.01
CA ALA A 319 13.31 -11.08 5.01
C ALA A 319 12.83 -10.30 3.77
N THR A 320 12.47 -9.03 3.97
CA THR A 320 11.95 -8.16 2.90
C THR A 320 13.05 -7.74 1.93
N GLY A 321 14.26 -7.51 2.45
CA GLY A 321 15.39 -6.96 1.69
C GLY A 321 15.24 -5.46 1.37
N ILE A 322 14.21 -4.80 1.92
CA ILE A 322 13.86 -3.42 1.59
C ILE A 322 14.02 -2.58 2.86
N PRO A 323 14.95 -1.61 2.89
CA PRO A 323 15.10 -0.69 4.01
C PRO A 323 13.78 0.02 4.36
N GLY A 324 13.44 0.08 5.65
CA GLY A 324 12.18 0.66 6.13
C GLY A 324 10.93 -0.24 6.00
N VAL A 325 11.04 -1.43 5.40
CA VAL A 325 9.94 -2.41 5.35
C VAL A 325 10.27 -3.57 6.27
N ASP A 326 9.52 -3.67 7.37
CA ASP A 326 9.76 -4.60 8.47
C ASP A 326 9.28 -6.02 8.17
N ALA A 327 8.15 -6.15 7.48
CA ALA A 327 7.61 -7.46 7.12
C ALA A 327 6.59 -7.40 5.98
N PHE A 328 6.52 -8.49 5.22
CA PHE A 328 5.31 -8.90 4.52
C PHE A 328 4.53 -9.82 5.44
N LEU A 329 3.23 -9.57 5.62
CA LEU A 329 2.37 -10.31 6.53
C LEU A 329 1.10 -10.75 5.80
N TRP A 330 0.45 -11.81 6.26
CA TRP A 330 -0.94 -12.07 5.92
C TRP A 330 -1.78 -11.53 7.07
N VAL A 331 -2.22 -10.27 6.93
CA VAL A 331 -3.05 -9.64 7.97
C VAL A 331 -4.48 -10.14 7.80
N LYS A 332 -5.09 -9.97 6.63
CA LYS A 332 -6.33 -10.68 6.28
C LYS A 332 -6.06 -12.18 6.18
N GLN A 333 -6.98 -12.98 6.70
CA GLN A 333 -6.93 -14.44 6.62
C GLN A 333 -7.50 -14.89 5.26
N PRO A 334 -6.69 -15.43 4.33
CA PRO A 334 -7.17 -15.80 3.00
C PRO A 334 -8.31 -16.82 3.06
N GLY A 335 -9.39 -16.52 2.33
CA GLY A 335 -10.60 -17.35 2.31
C GLY A 335 -11.73 -16.82 3.18
N GLN A 336 -11.47 -15.94 4.15
CA GLN A 336 -12.54 -15.16 4.77
C GLN A 336 -13.11 -14.15 3.78
N ALA A 337 -14.44 -14.10 3.67
CA ALA A 337 -15.15 -13.14 2.83
C ALA A 337 -14.96 -11.70 3.34
N ASP A 338 -15.08 -10.76 2.43
CA ASP A 338 -15.11 -9.31 2.72
C ASP A 338 -16.52 -8.81 3.04
N GLY A 339 -17.55 -9.54 2.58
CA GLY A 339 -18.95 -9.21 2.83
C GLY A 339 -19.87 -9.38 1.62
N CYS A 340 -19.33 -9.62 0.43
CA CYS A 340 -20.10 -9.71 -0.82
C CYS A 340 -20.35 -11.14 -1.27
N ALA A 341 -19.37 -12.03 -1.08
CA ALA A 341 -19.54 -13.45 -1.37
C ALA A 341 -20.25 -14.20 -0.23
N ALA A 342 -20.14 -13.69 1.00
CA ALA A 342 -20.76 -14.17 2.23
C ALA A 342 -20.63 -13.08 3.30
N GLY A 343 -21.23 -13.26 4.48
CA GLY A 343 -21.01 -12.36 5.63
C GLY A 343 -19.53 -12.13 5.93
N ALA A 344 -19.15 -10.89 6.22
CA ALA A 344 -17.77 -10.49 6.43
C ALA A 344 -17.09 -11.36 7.52
N GLY A 345 -15.90 -11.87 7.22
CA GLY A 345 -15.17 -12.75 8.14
C GLY A 345 -15.54 -14.23 8.08
N MET A 346 -16.63 -14.62 7.41
CA MET A 346 -16.95 -16.03 7.22
C MET A 346 -15.97 -16.69 6.26
N PHE A 347 -15.48 -17.88 6.61
CA PHE A 347 -14.59 -18.64 5.72
C PHE A 347 -15.39 -19.26 4.56
N VAL A 348 -14.98 -18.96 3.33
CA VAL A 348 -15.60 -19.44 2.09
C VAL A 348 -14.61 -20.36 1.36
N PRO A 349 -14.74 -21.69 1.45
CA PRO A 349 -13.74 -22.63 0.94
C PRO A 349 -13.52 -22.53 -0.57
N ARG A 350 -14.57 -22.22 -1.34
CA ARG A 350 -14.46 -21.98 -2.79
C ARG A 350 -13.62 -20.74 -3.08
N TYR A 351 -13.73 -19.69 -2.27
CA TYR A 351 -12.92 -18.49 -2.42
C TYR A 351 -11.47 -18.75 -2.03
N ALA A 352 -11.25 -19.37 -0.86
CA ALA A 352 -9.93 -19.80 -0.39
C ALA A 352 -9.20 -20.61 -1.47
N TYR A 353 -9.86 -21.64 -2.00
CA TYR A 353 -9.29 -22.49 -3.04
C TYR A 353 -8.95 -21.73 -4.33
N ARG A 354 -9.77 -20.76 -4.77
CA ARG A 354 -9.45 -19.94 -5.94
C ARG A 354 -8.20 -19.08 -5.74
N LEU A 355 -7.98 -18.55 -4.54
CA LEU A 355 -6.75 -17.80 -4.22
C LEU A 355 -5.50 -18.68 -4.35
N THR A 356 -5.63 -19.99 -4.14
CA THR A 356 -4.53 -20.96 -4.29
C THR A 356 -4.19 -21.36 -5.73
N ARG A 357 -4.87 -20.79 -6.75
CA ARG A 357 -4.74 -21.22 -8.15
C ARG A 357 -4.01 -20.22 -9.03
#